data_AF-A0A9D5A6T0-F1
#
_entry.id   AF-A0A9D5A6T0-F1
#
_cell.length_a   1.000
_cell.length_b   1.000
_cell.length_c   1.000
_cell.angle_alpha   90.00
_cell.angle_beta   90.00
_cell.angle_gamma   90.00
#
_symmetry.space_group_name_H-M   'P 1'
#
loop_
_entity.id
_entity.type
_entity.pdbx_description
1 polymer ?
#
loop_
_entity_poly.entity_id
_entity_poly.type
_entity_poly.pdbx_seq_one_letter_code
_entity_poly.pdbx_strand_id
1 'polypeptide(L)'
;MEGEEIGIRKDVEESDVGKEKENDEEALKKIIASHPLFEVLIESHINCLKVGSEDAEEFDITRDEWKKLVNIKSKETTSPNTSELDHFMEAYCMALGKLKEVIEEPAKEANAFINATYIQLKELDEGNNLAT
;
A
#
# COMPACT_ATOMS: atom_id res chain seq x y z
N MET A 1 25.38 -52.26 -40.50
CA MET A 1 24.65 -51.29 -41.33
C MET A 1 23.24 -51.23 -40.78
N GLU A 2 23.08 -50.87 -39.50
CA GLU A 2 23.13 -49.51 -38.95
C GLU A 2 22.08 -48.63 -39.62
N GLY A 3 20.92 -48.55 -38.95
CA GLY A 3 19.85 -47.62 -39.23
C GLY A 3 20.16 -46.27 -38.59
N GLU A 4 19.86 -45.20 -39.31
CA GLU A 4 20.10 -43.83 -38.91
C GLU A 4 18.78 -43.21 -38.44
N GLU A 5 18.61 -43.14 -37.13
CA GLU A 5 17.47 -42.49 -36.48
C GLU A 5 17.77 -40.98 -36.39
N ILE A 6 17.04 -40.20 -37.19
CA ILE A 6 17.19 -38.74 -37.26
C ILE A 6 16.56 -38.13 -36.00
N GLY A 7 17.37 -37.96 -34.95
CA GLY A 7 16.96 -37.28 -33.72
C GLY A 7 16.75 -35.79 -33.98
N ILE A 8 15.48 -35.37 -34.10
CA ILE A 8 15.11 -33.96 -34.06
C ILE A 8 15.37 -33.44 -32.65
N ARG A 9 16.45 -32.69 -32.46
CA ARG A 9 16.64 -31.86 -31.27
C ARG A 9 15.62 -30.72 -31.35
N LYS A 10 14.61 -30.76 -30.48
CA LYS A 10 13.79 -29.59 -30.17
C LYS A 10 14.63 -28.69 -29.29
N ASP A 11 15.29 -27.71 -29.90
CA ASP A 11 15.75 -26.54 -29.17
C ASP A 11 14.48 -25.76 -28.76
N VAL A 12 14.10 -25.92 -27.49
CA VAL A 12 13.13 -25.05 -26.85
C VAL A 12 13.87 -23.74 -26.63
N GLU A 13 13.67 -22.78 -27.53
CA GLU A 13 13.93 -21.37 -27.25
C GLU A 13 12.97 -20.95 -26.13
N GLU A 14 13.41 -21.18 -24.89
CA GLU A 14 12.83 -20.59 -23.70
C GLU A 14 13.18 -19.09 -23.73
N SER A 15 12.15 -18.28 -23.93
CA SER A 15 12.21 -16.86 -24.24
C SER A 15 13.01 -16.02 -23.22
N ASP A 16 14.08 -15.40 -23.70
CA ASP A 16 14.95 -14.39 -23.05
C ASP A 16 14.17 -13.14 -22.58
N VAL A 17 13.03 -12.85 -23.19
CA VAL A 17 12.18 -11.66 -22.94
C VAL A 17 11.58 -11.61 -21.53
N GLY A 18 11.51 -12.74 -20.82
CA GLY A 18 10.92 -12.80 -19.47
C GLY A 18 11.84 -12.32 -18.34
N LYS A 19 13.16 -12.51 -18.49
CA LYS A 19 14.14 -12.19 -17.42
C LYS A 19 14.54 -10.72 -17.38
N GLU A 20 14.54 -10.04 -18.53
CA GLU A 20 14.88 -8.61 -18.60
C GLU A 20 13.82 -7.73 -17.94
N LYS A 21 12.52 -8.05 -18.14
CA LYS A 21 11.41 -7.28 -17.57
C LYS A 21 11.30 -7.39 -16.04
N GLU A 22 11.55 -8.58 -15.49
CA GLU A 22 11.54 -8.80 -14.04
C GLU A 22 12.65 -8.01 -13.34
N ASN A 23 13.83 -7.95 -13.98
CA ASN A 23 14.97 -7.16 -13.51
C ASN A 23 14.69 -5.66 -13.53
N ASP A 24 13.99 -5.16 -14.56
CA ASP A 24 13.61 -3.74 -14.66
C ASP A 24 12.60 -3.33 -13.58
N GLU A 25 11.62 -4.18 -13.27
CA GLU A 25 10.67 -3.94 -12.18
C GLU A 25 11.34 -3.92 -10.80
N GLU A 26 12.26 -4.84 -10.54
CA GLU A 26 13.00 -4.89 -9.28
C GLU A 26 13.95 -3.68 -9.13
N ALA A 27 14.59 -3.27 -10.23
CA ALA A 27 15.38 -2.05 -10.28
C ALA A 27 14.53 -0.80 -9.98
N LEU A 28 13.33 -0.70 -10.57
CA LEU A 28 12.39 0.39 -10.32
C LEU A 28 11.93 0.42 -8.85
N LYS A 29 11.52 -0.73 -8.30
CA LYS A 29 11.13 -0.85 -6.88
C LYS A 29 12.27 -0.41 -5.96
N LYS A 30 13.52 -0.74 -6.30
CA LYS A 30 14.70 -0.31 -5.54
C LYS A 30 14.91 1.19 -5.62
N ILE A 31 14.75 1.80 -6.80
CA ILE A 31 14.84 3.26 -6.98
C ILE A 31 13.78 3.97 -6.13
N ILE A 32 12.53 3.50 -6.18
CA ILE A 32 11.41 4.04 -5.39
C ILE A 32 11.68 3.89 -3.88
N ALA A 33 12.06 2.69 -3.43
CA ALA A 33 12.27 2.40 -2.01
C ALA A 33 13.49 3.13 -1.41
N SER A 34 14.45 3.53 -2.24
CA SER A 34 15.62 4.32 -1.82
C SER A 34 15.38 5.84 -1.88
N HIS A 35 14.19 6.28 -2.29
CA HIS A 35 13.87 7.69 -2.42
C HIS A 35 13.68 8.38 -1.05
N PRO A 36 14.21 9.60 -0.81
CA PRO A 36 14.10 10.28 0.48
C PRO A 36 12.65 10.50 0.97
N LEU A 37 11.72 10.71 0.03
CA LEU A 37 10.29 10.89 0.35
C LEU A 37 9.50 9.58 0.50
N PHE A 38 10.11 8.41 0.28
CA PHE A 38 9.38 7.15 0.32
C PHE A 38 8.77 6.87 1.71
N GLU A 39 9.50 7.17 2.78
CA GLU A 39 8.97 7.02 4.16
C GLU A 39 7.78 7.94 4.41
N VAL A 40 7.88 9.19 3.99
CA VAL A 40 6.80 10.20 4.12
C VAL A 40 5.56 9.78 3.33
N LEU A 41 5.75 9.19 2.15
CA LEU A 41 4.67 8.67 1.32
C LEU A 41 3.92 7.52 2.01
N ILE A 42 4.66 6.55 2.57
CA ILE A 42 4.07 5.42 3.30
C ILE A 42 3.32 5.91 4.55
N GLU A 43 3.89 6.84 5.30
CA GLU A 43 3.23 7.44 6.46
C GLU A 43 1.94 8.16 6.07
N SER A 44 1.99 9.00 5.03
CA SER A 44 0.82 9.73 4.53
C SER A 44 -0.28 8.76 4.08
N HIS A 45 0.10 7.65 3.47
CA HIS A 45 -0.83 6.62 3.00
C HIS A 45 -1.52 5.92 4.16
N ILE A 46 -0.76 5.45 5.16
CA ILE A 46 -1.29 4.82 6.37
C ILE A 46 -2.22 5.78 7.12
N ASN A 47 -1.81 7.03 7.30
CA ASN A 47 -2.62 8.03 8.00
C ASN A 47 -3.94 8.30 7.27
N CYS A 48 -3.97 8.21 5.94
CA CYS A 48 -5.21 8.30 5.17
C CYS A 48 -6.10 7.06 5.36
N LEU A 49 -5.54 5.85 5.33
CA LEU A 49 -6.30 4.60 5.52
C LEU A 49 -6.94 4.52 6.91
N LYS A 50 -6.22 4.96 7.94
CA LYS A 50 -6.71 5.01 9.33
C LYS A 50 -7.95 5.87 9.54
N VAL A 51 -8.21 6.83 8.66
CA VAL A 51 -9.44 7.62 8.74
C VAL A 51 -10.66 6.85 8.24
N GLY A 52 -10.47 5.92 7.29
CA GLY A 52 -11.54 5.14 6.68
C GLY A 52 -11.75 3.75 7.31
N SER A 53 -10.94 3.36 8.28
CA SER A 53 -11.00 2.02 8.88
C SER A 53 -10.90 2.10 10.40
N GLU A 54 -11.76 1.34 11.07
CA GLU A 54 -11.75 1.14 12.53
C GLU A 54 -10.59 0.21 12.96
N ASP A 55 -10.05 -0.58 12.02
CA ASP A 55 -8.93 -1.50 12.23
C ASP A 55 -7.58 -0.78 12.16
N ALA A 56 -7.46 0.36 12.86
CA ALA A 56 -6.28 1.19 12.86
C ALA A 56 -4.99 0.46 13.30
N GLU A 57 -5.12 -0.62 14.06
CA GLU A 57 -4.03 -1.46 14.58
C GLU A 57 -3.33 -2.28 13.48
N GLU A 58 -4.05 -2.74 12.45
CA GLU A 58 -3.47 -3.50 11.33
C GLU A 58 -2.45 -2.65 10.54
N PHE A 59 -2.74 -1.35 10.43
CA PHE A 59 -1.86 -0.41 9.76
C PHE A 59 -0.61 -0.05 10.58
N ASP A 60 -0.61 -0.26 11.90
CA ASP A 60 0.58 -0.04 12.74
C ASP A 60 1.58 -1.20 12.64
N ILE A 61 1.09 -2.44 12.53
CA ILE A 61 1.94 -3.60 12.21
C ILE A 61 2.64 -3.37 10.88
N THR A 62 1.84 -2.96 9.88
CA THR A 62 2.33 -2.63 8.54
C THR A 62 3.42 -1.55 8.64
N ARG A 63 3.17 -0.45 9.37
CA ARG A 63 4.14 0.64 9.59
C ARG A 63 5.49 0.14 10.13
N ASP A 64 5.46 -0.72 11.14
CA ASP A 64 6.67 -1.24 11.80
C ASP A 64 7.45 -2.20 10.91
N GLU A 65 6.77 -3.00 10.09
CA GLU A 65 7.40 -3.86 9.08
C GLU A 65 8.13 -3.03 8.02
N TRP A 66 7.52 -1.96 7.52
CA TRP A 66 8.15 -1.08 6.53
C TRP A 66 9.34 -0.30 7.10
N LYS A 67 9.25 0.20 8.34
CA LYS A 67 10.39 0.87 9.01
C LYS A 67 11.62 -0.03 9.10
N LYS A 68 11.43 -1.32 9.37
CA LYS A 68 12.53 -2.31 9.36
C LYS A 68 13.13 -2.48 7.97
N LEU A 69 12.32 -2.43 6.92
CA LEU A 69 12.77 -2.56 5.52
C LEU A 69 13.61 -1.34 5.06
N VAL A 70 13.19 -0.12 5.43
CA VAL A 70 13.85 1.14 5.05
C VAL A 70 15.19 1.29 5.78
N ASN A 71 15.24 0.98 7.08
CA ASN A 71 16.44 1.16 7.90
C ASN A 71 17.62 0.25 7.51
N ILE A 72 17.40 -0.77 6.68
CA ILE A 72 18.43 -1.70 6.17
C ILE A 72 19.12 -1.13 4.91
N LYS A 73 18.55 -0.11 4.25
CA LYS A 73 18.88 0.22 2.84
C LYS A 73 19.44 1.62 2.59
N SER A 74 19.81 2.37 3.63
CA SER A 74 20.45 3.69 3.49
C SER A 74 21.90 3.57 3.04
N LYS A 75 22.11 3.32 1.74
CA LYS A 75 23.36 3.63 1.06
C LYS A 75 23.03 4.42 -0.20
N GLU A 76 23.40 5.70 -0.15
CA GLU A 76 23.13 6.71 -1.18
C GLU A 76 23.49 6.20 -2.57
N THR A 77 22.50 6.16 -3.46
CA THR A 77 22.73 6.06 -4.90
C THR A 77 21.89 7.13 -5.57
N THR A 78 22.55 8.24 -5.92
CA THR A 78 21.94 9.32 -6.71
C THR A 78 21.74 8.80 -8.13
N SER A 79 20.53 8.35 -8.43
CA SER A 79 20.11 7.95 -9.78
C SER A 79 19.74 9.20 -10.60
N PRO A 80 20.02 9.26 -11.91
CA PRO A 80 19.80 10.45 -12.75
C PRO A 80 18.33 10.75 -13.11
N ASN A 81 17.36 9.92 -12.68
CA ASN A 81 15.95 10.01 -13.08
C ASN A 81 15.07 10.71 -12.02
N THR A 82 15.64 11.59 -11.19
CA THR A 82 14.96 12.05 -9.96
C THR A 82 13.75 12.94 -10.24
N SER A 83 13.79 13.87 -11.20
CA SER A 83 12.79 14.95 -11.25
C SER A 83 11.33 14.49 -11.43
N GLU A 84 11.06 13.45 -12.22
CA GLU A 84 9.70 12.92 -12.40
C GLU A 84 9.25 12.12 -11.17
N LEU A 85 10.16 11.34 -10.60
CA LEU A 85 9.89 10.58 -9.37
C LEU A 85 9.71 11.52 -8.16
N ASP A 86 10.51 12.58 -8.07
CA ASP A 86 10.41 13.65 -7.07
C ASP A 86 9.00 14.27 -7.13
N HIS A 87 8.59 14.68 -8.34
CA HIS A 87 7.26 15.26 -8.55
C HIS A 87 6.14 14.27 -8.23
N PHE A 88 6.28 13.01 -8.62
CA PHE A 88 5.32 11.96 -8.28
C PHE A 88 5.19 11.78 -6.76
N MET A 89 6.32 11.65 -6.06
CA MET A 89 6.36 11.47 -4.61
C MET A 89 5.70 12.64 -3.88
N GLU A 90 6.02 13.88 -4.27
CA GLU A 90 5.40 15.09 -3.71
C GLU A 90 3.90 15.18 -4.00
N ALA A 91 3.50 14.98 -5.26
CA ALA A 91 2.11 15.05 -5.68
C ALA A 91 1.26 13.99 -4.98
N TYR A 92 1.80 12.78 -4.81
CA TYR A 92 1.11 11.69 -4.14
C TYR A 92 0.92 11.95 -2.64
N CYS A 93 1.98 12.39 -1.94
CA CYS A 93 1.87 12.82 -0.54
C CYS A 93 0.83 13.93 -0.36
N MET A 94 0.85 14.95 -1.24
CA MET A 94 -0.12 16.04 -1.20
C MET A 94 -1.55 15.55 -1.47
N ALA A 95 -1.74 14.65 -2.44
CA ALA A 95 -3.05 14.09 -2.76
C ALA A 95 -3.62 13.28 -1.57
N LEU A 96 -2.79 12.48 -0.91
CA LEU A 96 -3.18 11.73 0.30
C LEU A 96 -3.55 12.67 1.46
N GLY A 97 -2.78 13.74 1.67
CA GLY A 97 -3.09 14.75 2.69
C GLY A 97 -4.45 15.41 2.45
N LYS A 98 -4.71 15.85 1.21
CA LYS A 98 -6.00 16.43 0.82
C LYS A 98 -7.14 15.43 0.94
N LEU A 99 -6.92 14.18 0.54
CA LEU A 99 -7.92 13.13 0.66
C LEU A 99 -8.28 12.93 2.15
N LYS A 100 -7.27 12.78 3.02
CA LYS A 100 -7.43 12.65 4.46
C LYS A 100 -8.27 13.80 5.03
N GLU A 101 -7.93 15.05 4.72
CA GLU A 101 -8.68 16.23 5.19
C GLU A 101 -10.16 16.19 4.77
N VAL A 102 -10.44 15.76 3.54
CA VAL A 102 -11.81 15.69 3.02
C VAL A 102 -12.62 14.56 3.65
N ILE A 103 -12.01 13.42 3.97
CA ILE A 103 -12.74 12.24 4.49
C ILE A 103 -12.83 12.22 6.03
N GLU A 104 -11.99 12.96 6.74
CA GLU A 104 -11.88 12.89 8.20
C GLU A 104 -13.13 13.35 8.94
N GLU A 105 -13.65 14.52 8.63
CA GLU A 105 -14.86 15.01 9.29
C GLU A 105 -16.10 14.16 8.93
N PRO A 106 -16.38 13.84 7.66
CA PRO A 106 -17.49 12.95 7.31
C PRO A 106 -17.43 11.58 7.99
N ALA A 107 -16.24 10.99 8.14
CA ALA A 107 -16.06 9.72 8.84
C ALA A 107 -16.42 9.83 10.33
N LYS A 108 -15.96 10.90 11.01
CA LYS A 108 -16.31 11.17 12.42
C LYS A 108 -17.81 11.40 12.60
N GLU A 109 -18.42 12.19 11.72
CA GLU A 109 -19.85 12.49 11.75
C GLU A 109 -20.69 11.21 11.56
N ALA A 110 -20.32 10.36 10.59
CA ALA A 110 -21.00 9.09 10.36
C ALA A 110 -20.89 8.15 11.58
N ASN A 111 -19.70 8.02 12.17
CA ASN A 111 -19.50 7.18 13.36
C ASN A 111 -20.30 7.71 14.56
N ALA A 112 -20.31 9.03 14.78
CA ALA A 112 -21.11 9.66 15.83
C ALA A 112 -22.61 9.41 15.63
N PHE A 113 -23.11 9.51 14.40
CA PHE A 113 -24.50 9.22 14.06
C PHE A 113 -24.87 7.75 14.32
N ILE A 114 -24.01 6.81 13.91
CA ILE A 114 -24.21 5.37 14.14
C ILE A 114 -24.27 5.08 15.65
N ASN A 115 -23.33 5.60 16.43
CA ASN A 115 -23.28 5.41 17.88
C ASN A 115 -24.52 5.99 18.58
N ALA A 116 -24.94 7.20 18.20
CA ALA A 116 -26.16 7.81 18.73
C ALA A 116 -27.40 6.95 18.42
N THR A 117 -27.48 6.40 17.21
CA THR A 117 -28.57 5.50 16.81
C THR A 117 -28.56 4.21 17.62
N TYR A 118 -27.39 3.61 17.83
CA TYR A 118 -27.24 2.40 18.64
C TYR A 118 -27.68 2.62 20.10
N ILE A 119 -27.32 3.76 20.69
CA ILE A 119 -27.76 4.14 22.05
C ILE A 119 -29.28 4.23 22.12
N GLN A 120 -29.91 4.94 21.17
CA GLN A 120 -31.38 5.08 21.14
C GLN A 120 -32.09 3.73 21.00
N LEU A 121 -31.57 2.83 20.15
CA LEU A 121 -32.15 1.49 19.99
C LEU A 121 -32.03 0.65 21.26
N LYS A 122 -30.91 0.76 21.98
CA LYS A 122 -30.70 0.06 23.25
C LYS A 122 -31.64 0.55 24.35
N GLU A 123 -31.84 1.87 24.46
CA GLU A 123 -32.78 2.47 25.41
C GLU A 123 -34.22 1.99 25.17
N LEU A 124 -34.63 1.85 23.91
CA LEU A 124 -35.95 1.32 23.55
C LEU A 124 -36.11 -0.14 23.96
N ASP A 125 -35.10 -0.99 23.74
CA ASP A 125 -35.13 -2.39 24.14
C ASP A 125 -35.21 -2.55 25.67
N GLU A 126 -34.36 -1.83 26.42
CA GLU A 126 -34.37 -1.84 27.88
C GLU A 126 -35.70 -1.32 28.47
N GLY A 127 -36.26 -0.25 27.88
CA GLY A 127 -37.57 0.28 28.26
C GLY A 127 -38.71 -0.72 28.02
N ASN A 128 -38.62 -1.54 26.96
CA ASN A 128 -39.63 -2.55 26.65
C ASN A 128 -39.56 -3.76 27.59
N ASN A 129 -38.35 -4.17 28.00
CA ASN A 129 -38.13 -5.29 28.93
C ASN A 129 -38.54 -4.97 30.38
N LEU A 130 -38.63 -3.69 30.77
CA LEU A 130 -39.15 -3.26 32.08
C LEU A 130 -40.69 -3.17 32.11
N ALA A 131 -41.35 -3.19 30.95
CA ALA A 131 -42.79 -3.05 30.80
C ALA A 131 -43.53 -4.39 30.64
N THR A 132 -42.81 -5.51 30.62
CA THR A 132 -43.32 -6.90 30.53
C THR A 132 -43.03 -7.69 31.79
#